data_AF-A0A285EAI8-F1
#
_entry.id   AF-A0A285EAI8-F1
#
_cell.length_a   1.000
_cell.length_b   1.000
_cell.length_c   1.000
_cell.angle_alpha   90.00
_cell.angle_beta   90.00
_cell.angle_gamma   90.00
#
_symmetry.space_group_name_H-M   'P 1'
#
loop_
_entity.id
_entity.type
_entity.pdbx_description
1 polymer ?
#
loop_
_entity_poly.entity_id
_entity_poly.type
_entity_poly.pdbx_seq_one_letter_code
_entity_poly.pdbx_strand_id
1 'polypeptide(L)'
;MFTATLRCGTVLSYEARTFRPEPGDLVPCRHHGYCIVQLTGGPASGGALSTRARPRAQSELREWIRGRSETTVHALRRHGFTLRMVAAAERDGLVDVDLRMGRVAIRPVVGAEPTVTDREARS
;
A
#
# COMPACT_ATOMS: atom_id res chain seq x y z
N MET A 1 -9.52 -23.81 -2.46
CA MET A 1 -8.25 -23.25 -3.00
C MET A 1 -7.45 -22.68 -1.83
N PHE A 2 -6.18 -23.04 -1.75
CA PHE A 2 -5.25 -22.61 -0.71
C PHE A 2 -4.30 -21.56 -1.28
N THR A 3 -3.80 -20.64 -0.45
CA THR A 3 -2.89 -19.58 -0.93
C THR A 3 -1.65 -19.45 -0.05
N ALA A 4 -0.54 -19.02 -0.64
CA ALA A 4 0.65 -18.59 0.09
C ALA A 4 1.08 -17.22 -0.44
N THR A 5 1.27 -16.26 0.45
CA THR A 5 1.76 -14.92 0.13
C THR A 5 3.23 -14.86 0.47
N LEU A 6 4.05 -14.51 -0.52
CA LEU A 6 5.49 -14.36 -0.37
C LEU A 6 5.82 -12.97 0.21
N ARG A 7 7.00 -12.80 0.80
CA ARG A 7 7.47 -11.52 1.35
C ARG A 7 7.46 -10.38 0.32
N CYS A 8 7.63 -10.71 -0.96
CA CYS A 8 7.54 -9.75 -2.06
C CYS A 8 6.09 -9.38 -2.47
N GLY A 9 5.08 -9.93 -1.82
CA GLY A 9 3.67 -9.72 -2.13
C GLY A 9 3.13 -10.54 -3.30
N THR A 10 3.91 -11.49 -3.83
CA THR A 10 3.39 -12.48 -4.80
C THR A 10 2.48 -13.47 -4.09
N VAL A 11 1.33 -13.79 -4.66
CA VAL A 11 0.41 -14.80 -4.14
C VAL A 11 0.48 -16.03 -5.02
N LEU A 12 0.82 -17.17 -4.42
CA LEU A 12 0.79 -18.49 -5.03
C LEU A 12 -0.49 -19.20 -4.61
N SER A 13 -1.08 -19.96 -5.53
CA SER A 13 -2.29 -20.71 -5.29
C SER A 13 -2.03 -22.21 -5.42
N TYR A 14 -2.61 -22.96 -4.49
CA TYR A 14 -2.44 -24.41 -4.37
C TYR A 14 -3.80 -25.08 -4.32
N GLU A 15 -3.89 -26.22 -4.97
CA GLU A 15 -5.13 -27.00 -5.05
C GLU A 15 -5.39 -27.76 -3.73
N ALA A 16 -4.33 -28.24 -3.07
CA ALA A 16 -4.41 -28.96 -1.81
C ALA A 16 -3.56 -28.30 -0.71
N ARG A 17 -3.96 -28.54 0.56
CA ARG A 17 -3.24 -28.05 1.75
C ARG A 17 -1.82 -28.60 1.82
N THR A 18 -1.64 -29.85 1.42
CA THR A 18 -0.37 -30.60 1.50
C THR A 18 0.70 -30.04 0.57
N PHE A 19 0.31 -29.35 -0.51
CA PHE A 19 1.24 -28.67 -1.41
C PHE A 19 1.54 -27.23 -0.99
N ARG A 20 0.83 -26.71 0.02
CA ARG A 20 1.01 -25.34 0.47
C ARG A 20 2.22 -25.28 1.42
N PRO A 21 3.27 -24.52 1.10
CA PRO A 21 4.41 -24.30 1.98
C PRO A 21 3.99 -23.57 3.26
N GLU A 22 4.75 -23.74 4.33
CA GLU A 22 4.53 -23.07 5.62
C GLU A 22 5.15 -21.66 5.65
N PRO A 23 4.67 -20.75 6.51
CA PRO A 23 5.33 -19.47 6.72
C PRO A 23 6.78 -19.67 7.16
N GLY A 24 7.71 -18.99 6.49
CA GLY A 24 9.16 -19.17 6.67
C GLY A 24 9.82 -20.00 5.57
N ASP A 25 9.07 -20.82 4.84
CA ASP A 25 9.62 -21.64 3.76
C ASP A 25 10.08 -20.80 2.57
N LEU A 26 11.17 -21.24 1.95
CA LEU A 26 11.72 -20.62 0.75
C LEU A 26 11.13 -21.29 -0.49
N VAL A 27 10.42 -20.54 -1.32
CA VAL A 27 9.74 -21.10 -2.51
C VAL A 27 10.07 -20.34 -3.79
N PRO A 28 9.97 -21.00 -4.96
CA PRO A 28 10.25 -20.35 -6.24
C PRO A 28 9.39 -19.10 -6.46
N CYS A 29 10.04 -18.02 -6.86
CA CYS A 29 9.42 -16.73 -7.14
C CYS A 29 9.97 -16.18 -8.46
N ARG A 30 9.09 -15.81 -9.39
CA ARG A 30 9.48 -15.27 -10.71
C ARG A 30 10.28 -13.96 -10.64
N HIS A 31 10.22 -13.23 -9.51
CA HIS A 31 10.88 -11.95 -9.33
C HIS A 31 12.27 -12.05 -8.66
N HIS A 32 12.47 -13.05 -7.80
CA HIS A 32 13.68 -13.15 -6.95
C HIS A 32 14.40 -14.50 -7.05
N GLY A 33 13.95 -15.39 -7.94
CA GLY A 33 14.35 -16.80 -7.96
C GLY A 33 13.66 -17.58 -6.84
N TYR A 34 13.92 -17.20 -5.59
CA TYR A 34 13.26 -17.74 -4.40
C TYR A 34 12.80 -16.65 -3.45
N CYS A 35 11.70 -16.87 -2.74
CA CYS A 35 11.18 -15.92 -1.78
C CYS A 35 10.55 -16.65 -0.58
N ILE A 36 10.65 -16.02 0.59
CA ILE A 36 10.12 -16.55 1.84
C ILE A 36 8.59 -16.40 1.84
N VAL A 37 7.89 -17.45 2.22
CA VAL A 37 6.45 -17.42 2.49
C VAL A 37 6.20 -16.61 3.76
N GLN A 38 5.42 -15.54 3.65
CA GLN A 38 5.06 -14.68 4.77
C GLN A 38 3.76 -15.10 5.44
N LEU A 39 2.77 -15.51 4.65
CA LEU A 39 1.43 -15.85 5.16
C LEU A 39 0.80 -16.96 4.31
N THR A 40 0.05 -17.85 4.93
CA THR A 40 -0.72 -18.90 4.23
C THR A 40 -2.21 -18.78 4.49
N GLY A 41 -3.03 -18.88 3.44
CA GLY A 41 -4.50 -18.93 3.50
C GLY A 41 -5.06 -20.32 3.20
N GLY A 42 -6.24 -20.65 3.73
CA GLY A 42 -6.93 -21.93 3.54
C GLY A 42 -8.33 -21.77 2.93
N PRO A 43 -8.95 -22.88 2.47
CA PRO A 43 -10.32 -22.88 1.96
C PRO A 43 -11.23 -22.46 3.10
N ALA A 44 -11.99 -21.41 2.86
CA ALA A 44 -12.95 -20.91 3.81
C ALA A 44 -14.02 -21.98 4.06
N SER A 45 -13.95 -22.67 5.20
CA SER A 45 -15.17 -23.12 5.86
C SER A 45 -15.96 -21.86 6.19
N GLY A 46 -17.17 -21.76 5.65
CA GLY A 46 -17.91 -20.50 5.55
C GLY A 46 -18.01 -19.71 6.85
N GLY A 47 -18.02 -18.39 6.69
CA GLY A 47 -18.48 -17.48 7.74
C GLY A 47 -17.42 -16.52 8.25
N ALA A 48 -17.52 -15.30 7.74
CA ALA A 48 -17.27 -14.06 8.45
C ALA A 48 -15.81 -13.72 8.84
N LEU A 49 -15.42 -12.57 8.30
CA LEU A 49 -14.32 -11.71 8.74
C LEU A 49 -12.96 -12.20 8.26
N SER A 50 -12.64 -11.80 7.03
CA SER A 50 -11.41 -11.03 6.80
C SER A 50 -11.17 -10.23 8.08
N THR A 51 -10.14 -10.58 8.84
CA THR A 51 -9.62 -9.73 9.92
C THR A 51 -9.70 -8.34 9.34
N ARG A 52 -10.63 -7.52 9.85
CA ARG A 52 -10.78 -6.14 9.39
C ARG A 52 -9.41 -5.57 9.68
N ALA A 53 -8.58 -5.47 8.63
CA ALA A 53 -7.36 -4.72 8.68
C ALA A 53 -7.80 -3.42 9.33
N ARG A 54 -7.25 -3.13 10.52
CA ARG A 54 -7.59 -1.94 11.30
C ARG A 54 -7.80 -0.81 10.29
N PRO A 55 -8.97 -0.15 10.25
CA PRO A 55 -9.25 0.82 9.21
C PRO A 55 -8.06 1.77 9.15
N ARG A 56 -7.31 1.71 8.05
CA ARG A 56 -6.07 2.48 7.96
C ARG A 56 -6.45 3.94 8.11
N ALA A 57 -5.76 4.64 9.00
CA ALA A 57 -6.03 6.04 9.20
C ALA A 57 -5.52 6.82 7.97
N GLN A 58 -6.18 7.92 7.62
CA GLN A 58 -5.72 8.78 6.53
C GLN A 58 -4.29 9.31 6.76
N SER A 59 -3.86 9.41 8.02
CA SER A 59 -2.47 9.71 8.40
C SER A 59 -1.47 8.66 7.92
N GLU A 60 -1.83 7.37 7.93
CA GLU A 60 -0.97 6.30 7.41
C GLU A 60 -0.84 6.37 5.89
N LEU A 61 -1.89 6.82 5.19
CA LEU A 61 -1.80 7.10 3.75
C LEU A 61 -0.82 8.26 3.51
N ARG A 62 -0.91 9.35 4.27
CA ARG A 62 0.01 10.48 4.16
C ARG A 62 1.46 10.06 4.40
N GLU A 63 1.72 9.28 5.44
CA GLU A 63 3.06 8.79 5.77
C GLU A 63 3.59 7.82 4.70
N TRP A 64 2.73 6.94 4.17
CA TRP A 64 3.09 6.02 3.11
C TRP A 64 3.43 6.74 1.80
N ILE A 65 2.73 7.83 1.47
CA ILE A 65 3.03 8.59 0.26
C ILE A 65 4.15 9.62 0.51
N ARG A 66 4.38 10.13 1.73
CA ARG A 66 5.36 11.20 2.04
C ARG A 66 6.79 10.93 1.53
N GLY A 67 7.19 9.66 1.39
CA GLY A 67 8.49 9.27 0.81
C GLY A 67 8.48 9.00 -0.70
N ARG A 68 7.37 9.25 -1.40
CA ARG A 68 7.16 8.91 -2.81
C ARG A 68 6.55 10.10 -3.54
N SER A 69 7.27 10.62 -4.54
CA SER A 69 6.78 11.68 -5.42
C SER A 69 5.56 11.22 -6.23
N GLU A 70 5.52 9.91 -6.55
CA GLU A 70 4.49 9.30 -7.38
C GLU A 70 4.23 7.83 -6.96
N THR A 71 2.98 7.37 -7.09
CA THR A 71 2.56 5.98 -6.90
C THR A 71 1.41 5.63 -7.84
N THR A 72 1.04 4.34 -7.93
CA THR A 72 -0.13 3.91 -8.71
C THR A 72 -1.28 3.50 -7.81
N VAL A 73 -2.51 3.59 -8.34
CA VAL A 73 -3.73 3.06 -7.72
C VAL A 73 -3.57 1.56 -7.41
N HIS A 74 -2.90 0.81 -8.29
CA HIS A 74 -2.63 -0.60 -8.09
C HIS A 74 -1.73 -0.85 -6.88
N ALA A 75 -0.65 -0.10 -6.72
CA ALA A 75 0.24 -0.19 -5.57
C ALA A 75 -0.50 0.15 -4.26
N LEU A 76 -1.31 1.20 -4.26
CA LEU A 76 -2.13 1.59 -3.11
C LEU A 76 -3.09 0.48 -2.67
N ARG A 77 -3.80 -0.13 -3.64
CA ARG A 77 -4.70 -1.26 -3.37
C ARG A 77 -3.96 -2.48 -2.82
N ARG A 78 -2.76 -2.78 -3.33
CA ARG A 78 -1.91 -3.86 -2.81
C ARG A 78 -1.49 -3.62 -1.35
N HIS A 79 -1.31 -2.37 -0.94
CA HIS A 79 -0.99 -1.98 0.44
C HIS A 79 -2.21 -1.83 1.36
N GLY A 80 -3.42 -2.16 0.87
CA GLY A 80 -4.66 -2.12 1.64
C GLY A 80 -5.32 -0.74 1.72
N PHE A 81 -4.85 0.23 0.93
CA PHE A 81 -5.53 1.52 0.78
C PHE A 81 -6.72 1.38 -0.18
N THR A 82 -7.90 1.77 0.28
CA THR A 82 -9.12 1.68 -0.53
C THR A 82 -9.25 2.88 -1.46
N LEU A 83 -9.94 2.70 -2.60
CA LEU A 83 -10.23 3.80 -3.53
C LEU A 83 -11.00 4.95 -2.86
N ARG A 84 -11.88 4.63 -1.90
CA ARG A 84 -12.62 5.64 -1.13
C ARG A 84 -11.70 6.52 -0.27
N MET A 85 -10.60 5.95 0.23
CA MET A 85 -9.59 6.69 0.99
C MET A 85 -8.72 7.56 0.09
N VAL A 86 -8.35 7.04 -1.09
CA VAL A 86 -7.63 7.82 -2.12
C VAL A 86 -8.48 9.00 -2.58
N ALA A 87 -9.75 8.79 -2.89
CA ALA A 87 -10.69 9.84 -3.27
C ALA A 87 -10.99 10.84 -2.13
N ALA A 88 -10.90 10.41 -0.86
CA ALA A 88 -10.96 11.35 0.26
C ALA A 88 -9.70 12.22 0.33
N ALA A 89 -8.51 11.63 0.14
CA ALA A 89 -7.27 12.38 0.12
C ALA A 89 -7.16 13.35 -1.07
N GLU A 90 -7.74 12.99 -2.21
CA GLU A 90 -7.86 13.86 -3.38
C GLU A 90 -8.76 15.07 -3.08
N ARG A 91 -9.95 14.84 -2.51
CA ARG A 91 -10.86 15.91 -2.09
C ARG A 91 -10.25 16.85 -1.03
N ASP A 92 -9.40 16.30 -0.17
CA ASP A 92 -8.65 17.08 0.83
C ASP A 92 -7.42 17.78 0.24
N GLY A 93 -7.17 17.65 -1.07
CA GLY A 93 -6.08 18.31 -1.80
C GLY A 93 -4.69 17.78 -1.45
N LEU A 94 -4.58 16.57 -0.89
CA LEU A 94 -3.33 15.95 -0.47
C LEU A 94 -2.62 15.22 -1.62
N VAL A 95 -3.42 14.68 -2.55
CA VAL A 95 -2.96 13.91 -3.69
C VAL A 95 -3.70 14.35 -4.94
N ASP A 96 -3.04 14.21 -6.07
CA ASP A 96 -3.65 14.31 -7.40
C ASP A 96 -3.79 12.89 -7.97
N VAL A 97 -4.93 12.60 -8.60
CA VAL A 97 -5.27 11.26 -9.08
C VAL A 97 -5.55 11.31 -10.57
N ASP A 98 -4.65 10.74 -11.36
CA ASP A 98 -4.90 10.48 -12.78
C ASP A 98 -5.55 9.10 -12.92
N LEU A 99 -6.88 9.10 -13.06
CA LEU A 99 -7.66 7.88 -13.26
C LEU A 99 -7.46 7.25 -14.65
N ARG A 100 -7.02 8.01 -15.67
CA ARG A 100 -6.74 7.47 -17.01
C ARG A 100 -5.45 6.66 -17.02
N MET A 101 -4.43 7.13 -16.30
CA MET A 101 -3.14 6.44 -16.17
C MET A 101 -3.04 5.56 -14.92
N GLY A 102 -4.01 5.63 -14.02
CA GLY A 102 -3.98 4.93 -12.72
C GLY A 102 -2.86 5.43 -11.80
N ARG A 103 -2.46 6.70 -11.95
CA ARG A 103 -1.38 7.35 -11.19
C ARG A 103 -1.95 8.20 -10.06
N VAL A 104 -1.19 8.28 -8.97
CA VAL A 104 -1.47 9.11 -7.80
C VAL A 104 -0.19 9.85 -7.45
N ALA A 105 -0.22 11.17 -7.49
CA ALA A 105 0.91 12.04 -7.15
C ALA A 105 0.62 12.79 -5.85
N ILE A 106 1.65 13.12 -5.06
CA ILE A 106 1.45 14.07 -3.96
C ILE A 106 1.25 15.45 -4.56
N ARG A 107 0.19 16.14 -4.13
CA ARG A 107 0.11 17.56 -4.39
C ARG A 107 1.10 18.24 -3.44
N PRO A 108 2.13 18.95 -3.93
CA PRO A 108 2.98 19.71 -3.04
C PRO A 108 2.08 20.65 -2.24
N VAL A 109 2.28 20.69 -0.92
CA VAL A 109 1.69 21.73 -0.08
C VAL A 109 2.32 23.03 -0.55
N VAL A 110 1.65 23.71 -1.49
CA VAL A 110 1.92 25.10 -1.81
C VAL A 110 1.40 25.89 -0.62
N GLY A 111 2.24 25.96 0.40
CA GLY A 111 1.91 26.50 1.71
C GLY A 111 3.09 26.57 2.68
N ALA A 112 4.32 26.45 2.17
CA ALA A 112 5.46 27.10 2.78
C ALA A 112 5.79 28.27 1.86
N GLU A 113 5.07 29.38 2.01
CA GLU A 113 5.72 30.66 1.72
C GLU A 113 7.03 30.65 2.52
N PRO A 114 8.20 30.85 1.89
CA PRO A 114 9.33 31.30 2.67
C PRO A 114 8.92 32.66 3.22
N THR A 115 8.48 32.69 4.48
CA THR A 115 8.55 33.90 5.30
C THR A 115 10.03 34.22 5.44
N VAL A 116 10.60 34.80 4.39
CA VAL A 116 11.71 35.73 4.51
C VAL A 116 11.10 36.89 5.28
N THR A 117 11.11 36.78 6.61
CA THR A 117 10.99 37.94 7.47
C THR A 117 12.19 38.81 7.16
N ASP A 118 11.97 39.72 6.21
CA ASP A 118 12.55 41.04 6.29
C ASP A 118 12.18 41.59 7.67
N ARG A 119 13.17 41.59 8.57
CA ARG A 119 13.22 42.49 9.71
C ARG A 119 14.63 43.00 9.84
N GLU A 120 14.88 43.98 8.97
CA GLU A 120 15.57 45.22 9.26
C GLU A 120 16.05 45.44 10.72
N ALA A 121 17.29 45.94 10.79
CA ALA A 121 17.75 47.02 11.66
C ALA A 121 18.65 46.70 12.88
N ARG A 122 19.83 47.35 12.82
CA ARG A 122 20.76 47.79 13.88
C ARG A 122 21.76 46.77 14.42
N SER A 123 23.01 46.90 13.95
CA SER A 123 24.05 47.66 14.67
C SER A 123 25.18 48.08 13.74
#